data_AF-A0A6S7H014-F1
#
_entry.id   AF-A0A6S7H014-F1
#
_cell.length_a   1.000
_cell.length_b   1.000
_cell.length_c   1.000
_cell.angle_alpha   90.00
_cell.angle_beta   90.00
_cell.angle_gamma   90.00
#
_symmetry.space_group_name_H-M   'P 1'
#
loop_
_entity.id
_entity.type
_entity.pdbx_description
1 polymer ?
#
loop_
_entity_poly.entity_id
_entity_poly.type
_entity_poly.pdbx_seq_one_letter_code
_entity_poly.pdbx_strand_id
1 'polypeptide(L)'
;MPLSKIPEAMDIPDLAKGYHPHFFTDLNYVGPMVGLEYFDLSREEDMEAFNKWYEIQKTKTYIFRDAVYYYCRLDVDILRQGCVRFARLIVNITKIFPFYDRTCHTIAGLALKIYRANFLKEDVIGQIPPTGYGGNVNQSIIALHWLEEIRENLEAQSYSLRSKLSPEGEENILNYFVDGYCAETNTIYQFHGCFFHGCSECFESGDINKVNGQRFYVLREKTRRITDLFKDYHFTVVEKWECEYIQECSLSRNTILELGHVKYFTYINLNPRDALFGGRTSPAILFYDVKDSEQKLRYYDFTSLYPYVQKKYRYPTKHPEITRGVDKCAKLNVSQIFGLIKCKMLAPRTMLFPVLPIRLEKLTFALCPTCARNQCDKCTHDDEQRALYGTWTSVEVHVALEHGYKILAIYEVYHYTHSAKIFDLYVDTFMKLKQESSGMPRQCIKDDGSVDNVKLQAYIQEYADHEQIYLDASKIGHNPGQRTVMKALLNSLWGKLAQNEDTTVVSFLDDFDDLLDLVNDKTIE
;
A
#
# COMPACT_ATOMS: atom_id res chain seq x y z
N MET A 1 3.76 11.25 16.79
CA MET A 1 3.48 12.02 18.02
C MET A 1 4.63 13.00 18.20
N PRO A 2 4.39 14.29 18.51
CA PRO A 2 5.44 15.23 18.85
C PRO A 2 6.25 14.77 20.07
N LEU A 3 7.55 15.04 20.11
CA LEU A 3 8.44 14.61 21.20
C LEU A 3 7.97 15.15 22.57
N SER A 4 7.39 16.35 22.61
CA SER A 4 6.81 16.97 23.80
C SER A 4 5.66 16.18 24.44
N LYS A 5 4.96 15.34 23.66
CA LYS A 5 3.83 14.52 24.14
C LYS A 5 4.26 13.13 24.61
N ILE A 6 5.52 12.73 24.40
CA ILE A 6 6.03 11.41 24.83
C ILE A 6 6.02 11.23 26.35
N PRO A 7 6.42 12.22 27.18
CA PRO A 7 6.43 12.06 28.62
C PRO A 7 5.05 11.71 29.19
N GLU A 8 4.02 12.46 28.78
CA GLU A 8 2.63 12.20 29.15
C GLU A 8 2.15 10.85 28.61
N ALA A 9 2.42 10.55 27.34
CA ALA A 9 1.99 9.29 26.75
C ALA A 9 2.60 8.06 27.45
N MET A 10 3.89 8.11 27.78
CA MET A 10 4.63 6.96 28.31
C MET A 10 4.76 6.96 29.84
N ASP A 11 4.04 7.83 30.53
CA ASP A 11 4.05 7.99 31.99
C ASP A 11 5.50 8.16 32.52
N ILE A 12 6.22 9.11 31.91
CA ILE A 12 7.59 9.47 32.31
C ILE A 12 7.48 10.63 33.30
N PRO A 13 7.70 10.39 34.61
CA PRO A 13 7.60 11.44 35.63
C PRO A 13 8.67 12.52 35.41
N ASP A 14 8.35 13.74 35.83
CA ASP A 14 9.29 14.85 36.02
C ASP A 14 10.01 15.40 34.76
N LEU A 15 9.52 15.11 33.55
CA LEU A 15 9.97 15.76 32.31
C LEU A 15 8.87 16.61 31.68
N ALA A 16 8.75 17.86 32.12
CA ALA A 16 8.01 18.90 31.40
C ALA A 16 8.96 19.62 30.43
N LYS A 17 8.71 19.47 29.12
CA LYS A 17 9.46 20.22 28.09
C LYS A 17 9.04 21.69 28.16
N GLY A 18 9.99 22.58 28.42
CA GLY A 18 9.76 24.04 28.37
C GLY A 18 9.66 24.55 26.92
N TYR A 19 9.33 25.83 26.76
CA TYR A 19 9.25 26.46 25.44
C TYR A 19 10.62 26.98 24.98
N HIS A 20 10.85 27.00 23.66
CA HIS A 20 12.12 27.39 23.05
C HIS A 20 11.92 28.43 21.94
N PRO A 21 12.74 29.50 21.88
CA PRO A 21 12.63 30.50 20.83
C PRO A 21 13.30 30.01 19.53
N HIS A 22 12.53 29.28 18.72
CA HIS A 22 12.96 28.63 17.49
C HIS A 22 13.60 29.55 16.44
N PHE A 23 13.33 30.86 16.47
CA PHE A 23 13.86 31.83 15.50
C PHE A 23 15.01 32.68 16.04
N PHE A 24 15.45 32.47 17.29
CA PHE A 24 16.57 33.20 17.89
C PHE A 24 17.89 32.42 17.72
N THR A 25 18.98 33.10 17.36
CA THR A 25 20.23 32.41 16.94
C THR A 25 21.51 32.86 17.65
N ASP A 26 21.48 33.92 18.47
CA ASP A 26 22.69 34.42 19.15
C ASP A 26 23.04 33.58 20.39
N LEU A 27 23.85 32.54 20.21
CA LEU A 27 24.32 31.64 21.26
C LEU A 27 25.09 32.31 22.39
N ASN A 28 25.62 33.52 22.23
CA ASN A 28 26.34 34.23 23.29
C ASN A 28 25.44 35.18 24.08
N TYR A 29 24.14 35.21 23.78
CA TYR A 29 23.19 36.11 24.40
C TYR A 29 23.03 35.84 25.91
N VAL A 30 23.22 36.91 26.68
CA VAL A 30 22.92 36.99 28.12
C VAL A 30 22.15 38.29 28.34
N GLY A 31 20.88 38.20 28.73
CA GLY A 31 20.02 39.37 28.81
C GLY A 31 18.62 39.07 29.32
N PRO A 32 17.65 39.99 29.14
CA PRO A 32 16.24 39.70 29.39
C PRO A 32 15.70 38.59 28.47
N MET A 33 14.51 38.06 28.78
CA MET A 33 13.84 37.08 27.90
C MET A 33 13.62 37.65 26.49
N VAL A 34 13.88 36.85 25.45
CA VAL A 34 13.70 37.25 24.04
C VAL A 34 12.22 37.45 23.71
N GLY A 35 11.94 38.32 22.73
CA GLY A 35 10.59 38.66 22.29
C GLY A 35 9.76 37.48 21.77
N LEU A 36 8.44 37.65 21.76
CA LEU A 36 7.48 36.63 21.33
C LEU A 36 7.64 36.26 19.86
N GLU A 37 8.12 37.19 19.04
CA GLU A 37 8.43 37.02 17.61
C GLU A 37 9.46 35.92 17.34
N TYR A 38 10.24 35.52 18.35
CA TYR A 38 11.23 34.46 18.23
C TYR A 38 10.67 33.06 18.52
N PHE A 39 9.40 32.92 18.89
CA PHE A 39 8.74 31.65 19.15
C PHE A 39 7.81 31.26 17.99
N ASP A 40 7.85 29.99 17.57
CA ASP A 40 6.84 29.43 16.69
C ASP A 40 5.57 29.10 17.50
N LEU A 41 4.70 30.12 17.65
CA LEU A 41 3.42 30.00 18.38
C LEU A 41 2.27 29.54 17.47
N SER A 42 2.51 29.34 16.17
CA SER A 42 1.45 28.97 15.20
C SER A 42 0.86 27.58 15.47
N ARG A 43 1.57 26.74 16.22
CA ARG A 43 1.24 25.35 16.54
C ARG A 43 0.98 25.13 18.03
N GLU A 44 0.92 26.20 18.83
CA GLU A 44 0.73 26.08 20.27
C GLU A 44 -0.73 25.83 20.59
N GLU A 45 -1.02 24.69 21.20
CA GLU A 45 -2.38 24.28 21.57
C GLU A 45 -2.78 24.87 22.93
N ASP A 46 -1.82 25.17 23.82
CA ASP A 46 -2.05 25.72 25.16
C ASP A 46 -1.34 27.07 25.35
N MET A 47 -1.96 28.11 24.78
CA MET A 47 -1.49 29.49 24.90
C MET A 47 -1.51 30.02 26.35
N GLU A 48 -2.35 29.47 27.22
CA GLU A 48 -2.43 29.90 28.62
C GLU A 48 -1.21 29.42 29.41
N ALA A 49 -0.83 28.15 29.24
CA ALA A 49 0.40 27.60 29.81
C ALA A 49 1.64 28.33 29.29
N PHE A 50 1.69 28.64 27.99
CA PHE A 50 2.79 29.41 27.39
C PHE A 50 2.92 30.79 28.03
N ASN A 51 1.84 31.56 28.09
CA ASN A 51 1.85 32.92 28.65
C ASN A 51 2.30 32.91 30.11
N LYS A 52 1.78 31.97 30.92
CA LYS A 52 2.19 31.82 32.33
C LYS A 52 3.68 31.51 32.46
N TRP A 53 4.19 30.60 31.64
CA TRP A 53 5.63 30.31 31.61
C TRP A 53 6.46 31.53 31.19
N TYR A 54 6.03 32.24 30.14
CA TYR A 54 6.76 33.36 29.56
C TYR A 54 6.88 34.53 30.54
N GLU A 55 5.80 34.88 31.26
CA GLU A 55 5.85 35.90 32.31
C GLU A 55 6.81 35.53 33.44
N ILE A 56 6.88 34.24 33.81
CA ILE A 56 7.86 33.78 34.81
C ILE A 56 9.29 33.94 34.28
N GLN A 57 9.54 33.59 33.01
CA GLN A 57 10.90 33.70 32.44
C GLN A 57 11.37 35.14 32.25
N LYS A 58 10.47 36.08 31.95
CA LYS A 58 10.82 37.52 31.86
C LYS A 58 11.49 38.08 33.11
N THR A 59 11.18 37.51 34.28
CA THR A 59 11.75 37.95 35.57
C THR A 59 13.19 37.49 35.79
N LYS A 60 13.74 36.65 34.91
CA LYS A 60 15.05 36.02 35.06
C LYS A 60 16.02 36.52 33.99
N THR A 61 17.31 36.46 34.28
CA THR A 61 18.35 36.59 33.25
C THR A 61 18.32 35.35 32.36
N TYR A 62 18.08 35.57 31.07
CA TYR A 62 18.06 34.56 30.04
C TYR A 62 19.46 34.37 29.46
N ILE A 63 20.01 33.17 29.64
CA ILE A 63 21.28 32.73 29.05
C ILE A 63 20.92 31.76 27.92
N PHE A 64 20.99 32.23 26.67
CA PHE A 64 20.47 31.45 25.55
C PHE A 64 21.23 30.14 25.33
N ARG A 65 22.56 30.16 25.51
CA ARG A 65 23.41 28.96 25.41
C ARG A 65 22.94 27.83 26.32
N ASP A 66 22.65 28.15 27.58
CA ASP A 66 22.22 27.18 28.59
C ASP A 66 20.82 26.67 28.27
N ALA A 67 19.94 27.54 27.78
CA ALA A 67 18.59 27.17 27.36
C ALA A 67 18.61 26.21 26.16
N VAL A 68 19.45 26.47 25.14
CA VAL A 68 19.64 25.58 23.98
C VAL A 68 20.20 24.23 24.43
N TYR A 69 21.27 24.24 25.23
CA TYR A 69 21.89 23.02 25.73
C TYR A 69 20.89 22.17 26.53
N TYR A 70 20.14 22.81 27.43
CA TYR A 70 19.10 22.15 28.22
C TYR A 70 17.98 21.58 27.34
N TYR A 71 17.51 22.34 26.34
CA TYR A 71 16.49 21.89 25.39
C TYR A 71 16.95 20.66 24.59
N CYS A 72 18.14 20.71 23.99
CA CYS A 72 18.68 19.58 23.23
C CYS A 72 18.90 18.34 24.11
N ARG A 73 19.42 18.54 25.34
CA ARG A 73 19.60 17.44 26.29
C ARG A 73 18.27 16.80 26.69
N LEU A 74 17.25 17.61 26.94
CA LEU A 74 15.90 17.11 27.23
C LEU A 74 15.34 16.32 26.06
N ASP A 75 15.52 16.77 24.82
CA ASP A 75 15.02 16.05 23.64
C ASP A 75 15.62 14.65 23.53
N VAL A 76 16.94 14.54 23.70
CA VAL A 76 17.64 13.25 23.69
C VAL A 76 17.19 12.38 24.87
N ASP A 77 17.02 12.95 26.07
CA ASP A 77 16.62 12.17 27.24
C ASP A 77 15.16 11.70 27.17
N ILE A 78 14.22 12.54 26.71
CA ILE A 78 12.82 12.16 26.45
C ILE A 78 12.80 11.01 25.44
N LEU A 79 13.55 11.12 24.35
CA LEU A 79 13.61 10.08 23.33
C LEU A 79 14.18 8.77 23.89
N ARG A 80 15.30 8.84 24.62
CA ARG A 80 15.94 7.68 25.28
C ARG A 80 14.97 6.98 26.22
N GLN A 81 14.33 7.72 27.12
CA GLN A 81 13.38 7.17 28.09
C GLN A 81 12.13 6.60 27.38
N GLY A 82 11.61 7.30 26.38
CA GLY A 82 10.51 6.83 25.53
C GLY A 82 10.84 5.51 24.83
N CYS A 83 12.01 5.40 24.21
CA CYS A 83 12.48 4.16 23.57
C CYS A 83 12.61 3.01 24.57
N VAL A 84 13.15 3.24 25.77
CA VAL A 84 13.26 2.20 26.80
C VAL A 84 11.87 1.73 27.26
N ARG A 85 10.93 2.64 27.49
CA ARG A 85 9.54 2.31 27.88
C ARG A 85 8.82 1.54 26.77
N PHE A 86 8.95 2.00 25.52
CA PHE A 86 8.41 1.33 24.34
C PHE A 86 8.99 -0.08 24.18
N ALA A 87 10.30 -0.24 24.28
CA ALA A 87 10.95 -1.55 24.20
C ALA A 87 10.45 -2.51 25.28
N ARG A 88 10.38 -2.05 26.54
CA ARG A 88 9.83 -2.84 27.64
C ARG A 88 8.39 -3.24 27.38
N LEU A 89 7.56 -2.31 26.93
CA LEU A 89 6.15 -2.57 26.61
C LEU A 89 6.02 -3.67 25.55
N ILE A 90 6.71 -3.52 24.42
CA ILE A 90 6.65 -4.49 23.31
C ILE A 90 7.21 -5.84 23.71
N VAL A 91 8.37 -5.88 24.39
CA VAL A 91 8.96 -7.15 24.86
C VAL A 91 8.05 -7.84 25.86
N ASN A 92 7.43 -7.10 26.79
CA ASN A 92 6.54 -7.70 27.79
C ASN A 92 5.35 -8.40 27.13
N ILE A 93 4.74 -7.77 26.12
CA ILE A 93 3.56 -8.25 25.41
C ILE A 93 3.91 -9.35 24.40
N THR A 94 4.97 -9.15 23.61
CA THR A 94 5.22 -9.93 22.37
C THR A 94 6.46 -10.81 22.45
N LYS A 95 7.32 -10.61 23.46
CA LYS A 95 8.65 -11.23 23.58
C LYS A 95 9.63 -10.86 22.45
N ILE A 96 9.29 -9.88 21.62
CA ILE A 96 10.14 -9.37 20.55
C ILE A 96 10.76 -8.04 20.98
N PHE A 97 12.05 -7.89 20.77
CA PHE A 97 12.73 -6.61 20.97
C PHE A 97 12.53 -5.72 19.74
N PRO A 98 11.91 -4.53 19.87
CA PRO A 98 11.51 -3.73 18.71
C PRO A 98 12.66 -3.03 17.98
N PHE A 99 13.87 -3.05 18.54
CA PHE A 99 15.08 -2.49 17.94
C PHE A 99 16.11 -3.57 17.60
N TYR A 100 15.64 -4.81 17.34
CA TYR A 100 16.52 -5.95 17.07
C TYR A 100 17.21 -5.86 15.72
N ASP A 101 16.47 -5.52 14.66
CA ASP A 101 16.98 -5.39 13.30
C ASP A 101 16.27 -4.27 12.52
N ARG A 102 16.81 -3.91 11.34
CA ARG A 102 16.26 -2.87 10.47
C ARG A 102 14.81 -3.13 10.03
N THR A 103 14.35 -4.39 10.06
CA THR A 103 12.97 -4.75 9.66
C THR A 103 11.92 -4.36 10.71
N CYS A 104 12.31 -4.10 11.96
CA CYS A 104 11.40 -3.66 13.03
C CYS A 104 11.48 -2.16 13.38
N HIS A 105 12.33 -1.36 12.73
CA HIS A 105 12.48 0.08 13.02
C HIS A 105 11.22 0.91 12.73
N THR A 106 10.34 0.43 11.86
CA THR A 106 9.03 1.06 11.62
C THR A 106 7.94 0.29 12.34
N ILE A 107 6.89 0.99 12.81
CA ILE A 107 5.76 0.33 13.49
C ILE A 107 5.09 -0.74 12.61
N ALA A 108 5.06 -0.51 11.29
CA ALA A 108 4.54 -1.45 10.30
C ALA A 108 5.43 -2.69 10.15
N GLY A 109 6.76 -2.50 10.13
CA GLY A 109 7.73 -3.60 10.13
C GLY A 109 7.68 -4.42 11.41
N LEU A 110 7.61 -3.75 12.56
CA LEU A 110 7.41 -4.40 13.86
C LEU A 110 6.10 -5.19 13.92
N ALA A 111 4.99 -4.62 13.45
CA ALA A 111 3.70 -5.32 13.36
C ALA A 111 3.79 -6.60 12.53
N LEU A 112 4.46 -6.55 11.37
CA LEU A 112 4.67 -7.72 10.53
C LEU A 112 5.58 -8.76 11.20
N LYS A 113 6.67 -8.33 11.86
CA LYS A 113 7.57 -9.23 12.60
C LYS A 113 6.82 -9.96 13.72
N ILE A 114 6.06 -9.23 14.52
CA ILE A 114 5.21 -9.77 15.57
C ILE A 114 4.20 -10.76 14.99
N TYR A 115 3.50 -10.37 13.91
CA TYR A 115 2.54 -11.23 13.25
C TYR A 115 3.16 -12.55 12.79
N ARG A 116 4.30 -12.48 12.10
CA ARG A 116 5.02 -13.66 11.60
C ARG A 116 5.55 -14.57 12.72
N ALA A 117 6.04 -13.99 13.81
CA ALA A 117 6.65 -14.76 14.89
C ALA A 117 5.62 -15.41 15.83
N ASN A 118 4.51 -14.71 16.11
CA ASN A 118 3.60 -15.10 17.19
C ASN A 118 2.22 -15.56 16.72
N PHE A 119 1.81 -15.24 15.49
CA PHE A 119 0.41 -15.40 15.05
C PHE A 119 0.25 -16.18 13.73
N LEU A 120 1.20 -16.05 12.80
CA LEU A 120 1.15 -16.74 11.52
C LEU A 120 1.71 -18.17 11.67
N LYS A 121 0.89 -19.17 11.35
CA LYS A 121 1.33 -20.57 11.28
C LYS A 121 2.14 -20.81 10.00
N GLU A 122 3.02 -21.80 10.05
CA GLU A 122 3.80 -22.26 8.90
C GLU A 122 2.88 -22.67 7.73
N ASP A 123 3.35 -22.42 6.50
CA ASP A 123 2.72 -22.81 5.24
C ASP A 123 1.25 -22.37 5.02
N VAL A 124 0.81 -21.29 5.67
CA VAL A 124 -0.54 -20.76 5.51
C VAL A 124 -0.69 -19.82 4.31
N ILE A 125 0.23 -18.87 4.13
CA ILE A 125 0.16 -17.86 3.05
C ILE A 125 1.06 -18.29 1.90
N GLY A 126 0.48 -18.52 0.71
CA GLY A 126 1.25 -18.82 -0.49
C GLY A 126 2.05 -17.60 -0.96
N GLN A 127 3.36 -17.78 -1.17
CA GLN A 127 4.22 -16.73 -1.71
C GLN A 127 4.02 -16.62 -3.23
N ILE A 128 3.55 -15.47 -3.69
CA ILE A 128 3.38 -15.24 -5.13
C ILE A 128 4.78 -15.26 -5.79
N PRO A 129 5.00 -16.03 -6.87
CA PRO A 129 6.28 -16.01 -7.57
C PRO A 129 6.63 -14.59 -8.06
N PRO A 130 7.92 -14.21 -8.17
CA PRO A 130 8.32 -12.87 -8.61
C PRO A 130 7.78 -12.48 -9.99
N THR A 131 7.56 -13.45 -10.89
CA THR A 131 6.95 -13.25 -12.22
C THR A 131 5.43 -13.46 -12.22
N GLY A 132 4.81 -13.50 -11.03
CA GLY A 132 3.42 -13.88 -10.86
C GLY A 132 3.16 -15.35 -11.21
N TYR A 133 1.89 -15.76 -11.21
CA TYR A 133 1.52 -17.12 -11.59
C TYR A 133 1.47 -17.34 -13.12
N GLY A 134 1.83 -16.33 -13.91
CA GLY A 134 1.87 -16.37 -15.38
C GLY A 134 3.12 -17.05 -15.95
N GLY A 135 4.18 -17.22 -15.15
CA GLY A 135 5.48 -17.73 -15.62
C GLY A 135 6.25 -16.68 -16.45
N ASN A 136 7.20 -17.14 -17.28
CA ASN A 136 8.04 -16.30 -18.15
C ASN A 136 7.30 -15.63 -19.33
N VAL A 137 5.97 -15.64 -19.34
CA VAL A 137 5.15 -15.23 -20.49
C VAL A 137 4.31 -13.97 -20.18
N ASN A 138 4.89 -13.05 -19.42
CA ASN A 138 4.29 -11.75 -19.13
C ASN A 138 4.72 -10.73 -20.18
N GLN A 139 3.81 -10.39 -21.10
CA GLN A 139 4.05 -9.34 -22.07
C GLN A 139 3.67 -7.99 -21.50
N SER A 140 4.55 -6.99 -21.67
CA SER A 140 4.24 -5.62 -21.24
C SER A 140 3.23 -4.98 -22.20
N ILE A 141 2.34 -4.13 -21.67
CA ILE A 141 1.39 -3.35 -22.49
C ILE A 141 2.13 -2.49 -23.53
N ILE A 142 3.29 -1.96 -23.15
CA ILE A 142 4.11 -1.12 -24.03
C ILE A 142 4.70 -1.96 -25.18
N ALA A 143 5.17 -3.17 -24.89
CA ALA A 143 5.64 -4.10 -25.93
C ALA A 143 4.51 -4.49 -26.89
N LEU A 144 3.30 -4.75 -26.37
CA LEU A 144 2.13 -5.05 -27.21
C LEU A 144 1.76 -3.87 -28.12
N HIS A 145 1.88 -2.64 -27.62
CA HIS A 145 1.66 -1.43 -28.42
C HIS A 145 2.66 -1.32 -29.57
N TRP A 146 3.96 -1.51 -29.29
CA TRP A 146 5.00 -1.53 -30.32
C TRP A 146 4.80 -2.64 -31.35
N LEU A 147 4.50 -3.87 -30.91
CA LEU A 147 4.26 -5.00 -31.81
C LEU A 147 3.05 -4.77 -32.72
N GLU A 148 2.04 -4.04 -32.26
CA GLU A 148 0.90 -3.68 -33.09
C GLU A 148 1.26 -2.67 -34.19
N GLU A 149 2.08 -1.65 -33.88
CA GLU A 149 2.60 -0.73 -34.90
C GLU A 149 3.46 -1.47 -35.94
N ILE A 150 4.27 -2.43 -35.50
CA ILE A 150 5.04 -3.28 -36.42
C ILE A 150 4.10 -4.12 -37.28
N ARG A 151 3.06 -4.72 -36.70
CA ARG A 151 2.07 -5.51 -37.44
C ARG A 151 1.38 -4.67 -38.51
N GLU A 152 0.91 -3.46 -38.19
CA GLU A 152 0.25 -2.56 -39.15
C GLU A 152 1.18 -2.20 -40.32
N ASN A 153 2.47 -1.94 -40.04
CA ASN A 153 3.48 -1.64 -41.06
C ASN A 153 3.80 -2.84 -41.98
N LEU A 154 3.78 -4.05 -41.42
CA LEU A 154 3.98 -5.29 -42.18
C LEU A 154 2.76 -5.66 -43.02
N GLU A 155 1.55 -5.49 -42.47
CA GLU A 155 0.29 -5.72 -43.18
C GLU A 155 0.16 -4.78 -44.40
N ALA A 156 0.61 -3.53 -44.28
CA ALA A 156 0.69 -2.59 -45.41
C ALA A 156 1.60 -3.08 -46.56
N GLN A 157 2.53 -3.99 -46.26
CA GLN A 157 3.44 -4.63 -47.21
C GLN A 157 3.01 -6.06 -47.57
N SER A 158 1.80 -6.48 -47.16
CA SER A 158 1.29 -7.86 -47.34
C SER A 158 2.12 -8.94 -46.64
N TYR A 159 2.78 -8.60 -45.53
CA TYR A 159 3.48 -9.54 -44.66
C TYR A 159 2.71 -9.77 -43.37
N SER A 160 2.96 -10.90 -42.72
CA SER A 160 2.32 -11.27 -41.45
C SER A 160 3.31 -11.23 -40.29
N LEU A 161 2.84 -10.72 -39.14
CA LEU A 161 3.58 -10.79 -37.88
C LEU A 161 2.95 -11.85 -36.97
N ARG A 162 3.74 -12.85 -36.59
CA ARG A 162 3.41 -13.79 -35.53
C ARG A 162 3.92 -13.27 -34.19
N SER A 163 3.02 -13.00 -33.25
CA SER A 163 3.32 -12.44 -31.92
C SER A 163 2.28 -12.91 -30.90
N LYS A 164 2.38 -12.41 -29.65
CA LYS A 164 1.34 -12.57 -28.62
C LYS A 164 -0.06 -12.14 -29.07
N LEU A 165 -0.16 -11.16 -29.98
CA LEU A 165 -1.42 -10.65 -30.52
C LEU A 165 -2.01 -11.55 -31.61
N SER A 166 -1.26 -12.53 -32.10
CA SER A 166 -1.67 -13.45 -33.16
C SER A 166 -2.37 -14.68 -32.56
N PRO A 167 -3.37 -15.28 -33.24
CA PRO A 167 -4.05 -16.49 -32.76
C PRO A 167 -3.10 -17.66 -32.45
N GLU A 168 -1.98 -17.76 -33.17
CA GLU A 168 -0.94 -18.79 -33.05
C GLU A 168 0.03 -18.52 -31.89
N GLY A 169 -0.05 -17.34 -31.27
CA GLY A 169 0.87 -16.87 -30.24
C GLY A 169 2.31 -16.64 -30.73
N GLU A 170 3.21 -16.46 -29.77
CA GLU A 170 4.64 -16.27 -30.00
C GLU A 170 5.29 -17.49 -30.65
N GLU A 171 6.29 -17.26 -31.51
CA GLU A 171 7.03 -18.34 -32.16
C GLU A 171 8.24 -18.77 -31.30
N ASN A 172 8.51 -20.07 -31.28
CA ASN A 172 9.73 -20.60 -30.64
C ASN A 172 10.84 -20.78 -31.67
N ILE A 173 11.91 -19.99 -31.54
CA ILE A 173 13.09 -20.01 -32.41
C ILE A 173 14.31 -20.31 -31.54
N LEU A 174 15.07 -21.37 -31.87
CA LEU A 174 16.28 -21.78 -31.15
C LEU A 174 16.08 -21.95 -29.63
N ASN A 175 14.90 -22.46 -29.21
CA ASN A 175 14.46 -22.61 -27.81
C ASN A 175 14.11 -21.30 -27.08
N TYR A 176 13.95 -20.20 -27.80
CA TYR A 176 13.50 -18.92 -27.25
C TYR A 176 12.16 -18.53 -27.88
N PHE A 177 11.20 -18.14 -27.05
CA PHE A 177 10.00 -17.46 -27.55
C PHE A 177 10.38 -16.01 -27.86
N VAL A 178 10.13 -15.58 -29.10
CA VAL A 178 10.41 -14.21 -29.56
C VAL A 178 9.14 -13.36 -29.52
N ASP A 179 9.28 -12.06 -29.26
CA ASP A 179 8.14 -11.14 -29.13
C ASP A 179 7.33 -11.04 -30.45
N GLY A 180 8.02 -11.00 -31.58
CA GLY A 180 7.42 -11.01 -32.91
C GLY A 180 8.31 -11.67 -33.96
N TYR A 181 7.70 -12.38 -34.92
CA TYR A 181 8.40 -13.00 -36.04
C TYR A 181 7.64 -12.83 -37.35
N CYS A 182 8.34 -12.39 -38.40
CA CYS A 182 7.85 -12.31 -39.77
C CYS A 182 8.64 -13.31 -40.64
N ALA A 183 7.96 -14.36 -41.08
CA ALA A 183 8.59 -15.44 -41.83
C ALA A 183 9.00 -15.01 -43.26
N GLU A 184 8.24 -14.10 -43.85
CA GLU A 184 8.43 -13.61 -45.23
C GLU A 184 9.74 -12.83 -45.37
N THR A 185 10.15 -12.12 -44.31
CA THR A 185 11.40 -11.34 -44.28
C THR A 185 12.50 -11.98 -43.44
N ASN A 186 12.22 -13.14 -42.85
CA ASN A 186 13.08 -13.81 -41.86
C ASN A 186 13.53 -12.85 -40.72
N THR A 187 12.58 -12.02 -40.25
CA THR A 187 12.85 -10.95 -39.27
C THR A 187 12.24 -11.27 -37.92
N ILE A 188 13.07 -11.20 -36.87
CA ILE A 188 12.70 -11.28 -35.46
C ILE A 188 12.61 -9.86 -34.90
N TYR A 189 11.51 -9.55 -34.24
CA TYR A 189 11.28 -8.30 -33.51
C TYR A 189 11.36 -8.59 -32.02
N GLN A 190 12.26 -7.92 -31.29
CA GLN A 190 12.45 -8.10 -29.85
C GLN A 190 12.28 -6.77 -29.12
N PHE A 191 11.41 -6.76 -28.12
CA PHE A 191 11.16 -5.60 -27.27
C PHE A 191 11.84 -5.81 -25.91
N HIS A 192 12.79 -4.94 -25.58
CA HIS A 192 13.56 -5.04 -24.35
C HIS A 192 12.99 -4.11 -23.28
N GLY A 193 12.22 -4.68 -22.36
CA GLY A 193 11.81 -3.98 -21.14
C GLY A 193 13.04 -3.55 -20.34
N CYS A 194 13.23 -2.25 -20.11
CA CYS A 194 14.51 -1.72 -19.62
C CYS A 194 14.93 -2.36 -18.30
N PHE A 195 13.95 -2.59 -17.40
CA PHE A 195 14.18 -3.20 -16.10
C PHE A 195 14.54 -4.70 -16.20
N PHE A 196 13.93 -5.46 -17.11
CA PHE A 196 14.18 -6.90 -17.19
C PHE A 196 15.41 -7.26 -18.04
N HIS A 197 15.80 -6.38 -18.96
CA HIS A 197 16.89 -6.59 -19.92
C HIS A 197 18.14 -5.73 -19.63
N GLY A 198 18.08 -4.85 -18.63
CA GLY A 198 19.20 -4.03 -18.18
C GLY A 198 19.68 -2.99 -19.16
N CYS A 199 18.79 -2.08 -19.57
CA CYS A 199 19.12 -0.96 -20.44
C CYS A 199 20.29 -0.10 -19.89
N SER A 200 21.24 0.29 -20.74
CA SER A 200 22.38 1.15 -20.39
C SER A 200 22.02 2.58 -20.05
N GLU A 201 20.93 3.08 -20.62
CA GLU A 201 20.48 4.45 -20.41
C GLU A 201 19.65 4.60 -19.13
N CYS A 202 19.04 3.51 -18.65
CA CYS A 202 18.14 3.54 -17.50
C CYS A 202 18.76 3.03 -16.20
N PHE A 203 19.75 2.13 -16.28
CA PHE A 203 20.33 1.45 -15.12
C PHE A 203 21.84 1.39 -15.22
N GLU A 204 22.53 1.65 -14.11
CA GLU A 204 23.97 1.51 -14.06
C GLU A 204 24.35 0.02 -14.12
N SER A 205 25.58 -0.27 -14.56
CA SER A 205 26.00 -1.67 -14.74
C SER A 205 26.06 -2.42 -13.40
N GLY A 206 26.43 -1.71 -12.32
CA GLY A 206 26.58 -2.26 -10.98
C GLY A 206 25.26 -2.66 -10.32
N ASP A 207 24.22 -1.87 -10.55
CA ASP A 207 22.86 -2.01 -10.02
C ASP A 207 22.31 -3.45 -10.16
N ILE A 208 21.51 -3.90 -9.18
CA ILE A 208 20.85 -5.20 -9.12
C ILE A 208 19.36 -5.06 -9.43
N ASN A 209 18.89 -5.93 -10.32
CA ASN A 209 17.48 -6.11 -10.54
C ASN A 209 16.86 -6.82 -9.31
N LYS A 210 16.01 -6.09 -8.56
CA LYS A 210 15.37 -6.57 -7.32
C LYS A 210 14.47 -7.79 -7.49
N VAL A 211 14.04 -8.13 -8.71
CA VAL A 211 13.16 -9.28 -8.97
C VAL A 211 13.96 -10.58 -9.14
N ASN A 212 15.10 -10.52 -9.82
CA ASN A 212 15.90 -11.71 -10.13
C ASN A 212 17.25 -11.78 -9.39
N GLY A 213 17.63 -10.72 -8.66
CA GLY A 213 18.88 -10.63 -7.90
C GLY A 213 20.14 -10.57 -8.75
N GLN A 214 20.02 -10.28 -10.06
CA GLN A 214 21.16 -10.19 -10.98
C GLN A 214 21.50 -8.73 -11.27
N ARG A 215 22.80 -8.46 -11.45
CA ARG A 215 23.26 -7.14 -11.89
C ARG A 215 22.75 -6.83 -13.28
N PHE A 216 22.38 -5.58 -13.56
CA PHE A 216 21.83 -5.20 -14.86
C PHE A 216 22.80 -5.42 -16.01
N TYR A 217 24.12 -5.34 -15.79
CA TYR A 217 25.10 -5.73 -16.82
C TYR A 217 24.97 -7.21 -17.22
N VAL A 218 24.67 -8.10 -16.26
CA VAL A 218 24.48 -9.54 -16.54
C VAL A 218 23.24 -9.74 -17.38
N LEU A 219 22.16 -9.01 -17.08
CA LEU A 219 20.93 -9.03 -17.88
C LEU A 219 21.20 -8.54 -19.30
N ARG A 220 21.89 -7.40 -19.45
CA ARG A 220 22.27 -6.82 -20.74
C ARG A 220 23.11 -7.76 -21.59
N GLU A 221 24.11 -8.40 -20.99
CA GLU A 221 24.95 -9.36 -21.69
C GLU A 221 24.17 -10.62 -22.10
N LYS A 222 23.21 -11.09 -21.28
CA LYS A 222 22.31 -12.17 -21.69
C LYS A 222 21.44 -11.77 -22.88
N THR A 223 20.85 -10.58 -22.83
CA THR A 223 20.05 -10.04 -23.94
C THR A 223 20.87 -9.95 -25.22
N ARG A 224 22.09 -9.39 -25.16
CA ARG A 224 23.01 -9.30 -26.30
C ARG A 224 23.35 -10.69 -26.85
N ARG A 225 23.69 -11.66 -26.00
CA ARG A 225 24.01 -13.04 -26.44
C ARG A 225 22.87 -13.72 -27.18
N ILE A 226 21.62 -13.49 -26.78
CA ILE A 226 20.44 -14.03 -27.46
C ILE A 226 20.29 -13.38 -28.85
N THR A 227 20.45 -12.06 -28.92
CA THR A 227 20.44 -11.33 -30.20
C THR A 227 21.55 -11.80 -31.14
N ASP A 228 22.78 -11.96 -30.64
CA ASP A 228 23.91 -12.43 -31.43
C ASP A 228 23.66 -13.86 -31.93
N LEU A 229 23.10 -14.74 -31.08
CA LEU A 229 22.69 -16.08 -31.49
C LEU A 229 21.69 -16.06 -32.65
N PHE A 230 20.67 -15.20 -32.62
CA PHE A 230 19.73 -15.10 -33.75
C PHE A 230 20.41 -14.63 -35.04
N LYS A 231 21.31 -13.64 -34.95
CA LYS A 231 22.07 -13.13 -36.09
C LYS A 231 23.01 -14.19 -36.67
N ASP A 232 23.66 -14.98 -35.82
CA ASP A 232 24.53 -16.09 -36.21
C ASP A 232 23.78 -17.18 -37.00
N TYR A 233 22.49 -17.34 -36.74
CA TYR A 233 21.59 -18.23 -37.48
C TYR A 233 20.84 -17.53 -38.63
N HIS A 234 21.39 -16.41 -39.13
CA HIS A 234 20.94 -15.67 -40.31
C HIS A 234 19.54 -15.05 -40.21
N PHE A 235 19.03 -14.81 -38.99
CA PHE A 235 17.83 -13.99 -38.80
C PHE A 235 18.19 -12.50 -38.83
N THR A 236 17.32 -11.70 -39.44
CA THR A 236 17.34 -10.24 -39.24
C THR A 236 16.73 -9.96 -37.88
N VAL A 237 17.40 -9.19 -37.01
CA VAL A 237 16.87 -8.87 -35.68
C VAL A 237 16.66 -7.37 -35.54
N VAL A 238 15.42 -6.97 -35.28
CA VAL A 238 15.01 -5.59 -34.97
C VAL A 238 14.72 -5.52 -33.48
N GLU A 239 15.50 -4.70 -32.77
CA GLU A 239 15.39 -4.53 -31.33
C GLU A 239 14.80 -3.15 -31.02
N LYS A 240 13.97 -3.06 -29.98
CA LYS A 240 13.50 -1.79 -29.46
C LYS A 240 13.55 -1.79 -27.94
N TRP A 241 14.19 -0.78 -27.36
CA TRP A 241 14.22 -0.59 -25.91
C TRP A 241 13.00 0.17 -25.43
N GLU A 242 12.49 -0.19 -24.25
CA GLU A 242 11.30 0.44 -23.69
C GLU A 242 11.43 1.96 -23.51
N CYS A 243 12.58 2.44 -23.03
CA CYS A 243 12.81 3.88 -22.86
C CYS A 243 12.90 4.64 -24.19
N GLU A 244 13.52 4.02 -25.19
CA GLU A 244 13.63 4.57 -26.54
C GLU A 244 12.24 4.69 -27.17
N TYR A 245 11.43 3.63 -27.07
CA TYR A 245 10.08 3.63 -27.58
C TYR A 245 9.18 4.69 -26.94
N ILE A 246 9.27 4.85 -25.62
CA ILE A 246 8.52 5.88 -24.90
C ILE A 246 8.95 7.30 -25.32
N GLN A 247 10.23 7.52 -25.63
CA GLN A 247 10.72 8.81 -26.12
C GLN A 247 10.27 9.10 -27.56
N GLU A 248 10.19 8.07 -28.41
CA GLU A 248 9.69 8.17 -29.78
C GLU A 248 8.17 8.38 -29.83
N CYS A 249 7.43 7.81 -28.89
CA CYS A 249 6.00 8.02 -28.76
C CYS A 249 5.68 9.46 -28.33
N SER A 250 4.78 10.10 -29.08
CA SER A 250 4.13 11.36 -28.67
C SER A 250 3.22 11.23 -27.43
N LEU A 251 3.08 10.02 -26.89
CA LEU A 251 2.24 9.67 -25.75
C LEU A 251 3.08 9.44 -24.50
N SER A 252 2.58 9.89 -23.35
CA SER A 252 3.22 9.56 -22.08
C SER A 252 3.10 8.06 -21.79
N ARG A 253 4.06 7.49 -21.03
CA ARG A 253 4.01 6.11 -20.54
C ARG A 253 2.64 5.76 -19.94
N ASN A 254 2.09 6.64 -19.11
CA ASN A 254 0.80 6.42 -18.45
C ASN A 254 -0.34 6.34 -19.47
N THR A 255 -0.31 7.16 -20.51
CA THR A 255 -1.31 7.12 -21.58
C THR A 255 -1.28 5.81 -22.35
N ILE A 256 -0.08 5.31 -22.71
CA ILE A 256 0.09 4.01 -23.38
C ILE A 256 -0.45 2.89 -22.49
N LEU A 257 -0.12 2.91 -21.19
CA LEU A 257 -0.61 1.93 -20.23
C LEU A 257 -2.14 1.98 -20.10
N GLU A 258 -2.75 3.16 -19.98
CA GLU A 258 -4.20 3.30 -19.83
C GLU A 258 -4.98 2.83 -21.07
N LEU A 259 -4.56 3.24 -22.27
CA LEU A 259 -5.20 2.85 -23.51
C LEU A 259 -5.00 1.35 -23.79
N GLY A 260 -3.76 0.88 -23.61
CA GLY A 260 -3.39 -0.50 -23.82
C GLY A 260 -3.99 -1.45 -22.79
N HIS A 261 -4.28 -1.00 -21.56
CA HIS A 261 -4.91 -1.86 -20.55
C HIS A 261 -6.31 -2.32 -20.97
N VAL A 262 -7.06 -1.49 -21.70
CA VAL A 262 -8.37 -1.89 -22.25
C VAL A 262 -8.18 -2.69 -23.53
N LYS A 263 -7.34 -2.19 -24.45
CA LYS A 263 -7.14 -2.80 -25.78
C LYS A 263 -6.52 -4.19 -25.71
N TYR A 264 -5.52 -4.37 -24.84
CA TYR A 264 -4.79 -5.63 -24.68
C TYR A 264 -5.20 -6.43 -23.44
N PHE A 265 -6.34 -6.09 -22.84
CA PHE A 265 -6.81 -6.70 -21.60
C PHE A 265 -6.84 -8.22 -21.65
N THR A 266 -7.13 -8.80 -22.83
CA THR A 266 -7.20 -10.25 -23.06
C THR A 266 -5.85 -10.94 -23.18
N TYR A 267 -4.76 -10.20 -23.47
CA TYR A 267 -3.42 -10.74 -23.72
C TYR A 267 -2.49 -10.66 -22.51
N ILE A 268 -2.80 -9.80 -21.54
CA ILE A 268 -2.07 -9.69 -20.28
C ILE A 268 -2.65 -10.66 -19.25
N ASN A 269 -1.82 -11.21 -18.36
CA ASN A 269 -2.28 -12.05 -17.26
C ASN A 269 -2.91 -11.20 -16.14
N LEU A 270 -3.67 -11.83 -15.25
CA LEU A 270 -4.18 -11.25 -14.01
C LEU A 270 -3.02 -10.90 -13.09
N ASN A 271 -2.91 -9.62 -12.70
CA ASN A 271 -2.03 -9.18 -11.63
C ASN A 271 -2.85 -8.97 -10.34
N PRO A 272 -2.55 -9.68 -9.23
CA PRO A 272 -3.25 -9.50 -7.96
C PRO A 272 -3.26 -8.06 -7.44
N ARG A 273 -2.23 -7.26 -7.75
CA ARG A 273 -2.18 -5.83 -7.37
C ARG A 273 -3.26 -5.01 -8.08
N ASP A 274 -3.83 -5.47 -9.20
CA ASP A 274 -4.91 -4.77 -9.89
C ASP A 274 -6.21 -4.78 -9.09
N ALA A 275 -6.41 -5.80 -8.25
CA ALA A 275 -7.58 -5.91 -7.36
C ALA A 275 -7.39 -5.18 -6.02
N LEU A 276 -6.22 -4.59 -5.75
CA LEU A 276 -5.94 -3.90 -4.50
C LEU A 276 -6.35 -2.43 -4.59
N PHE A 277 -7.47 -2.07 -3.96
CA PHE A 277 -7.98 -0.70 -3.93
C PHE A 277 -7.87 -0.08 -2.52
N GLY A 278 -7.80 1.25 -2.49
CA GLY A 278 -7.85 2.04 -1.26
C GLY A 278 -9.26 2.16 -0.69
N GLY A 279 -9.41 3.00 0.33
CA GLY A 279 -10.71 3.33 0.89
C GLY A 279 -11.62 4.03 -0.13
N ARG A 280 -12.94 3.80 -0.02
CA ARG A 280 -13.95 4.49 -0.81
C ARG A 280 -14.20 5.89 -0.25
N THR A 281 -14.00 6.91 -1.08
CA THR A 281 -14.40 8.30 -0.81
C THR A 281 -15.34 8.76 -1.92
N SER A 282 -16.61 9.03 -1.57
CA SER A 282 -17.66 9.31 -2.56
C SER A 282 -18.65 10.34 -1.99
N PRO A 283 -18.29 11.64 -1.97
CA PRO A 283 -19.19 12.68 -1.48
C PRO A 283 -20.40 12.81 -2.42
N ALA A 284 -21.61 12.70 -1.87
CA ALA A 284 -22.84 13.01 -2.61
C ALA A 284 -23.12 14.52 -2.65
N ILE A 285 -22.71 15.24 -1.61
CA ILE A 285 -22.84 16.68 -1.44
C ILE A 285 -21.50 17.18 -0.91
N LEU A 286 -20.90 18.18 -1.58
CA LEU A 286 -19.60 18.74 -1.18
C LEU A 286 -19.73 19.71 -0.01
N PHE A 287 -20.84 20.44 0.07
CA PHE A 287 -21.13 21.38 1.14
C PHE A 287 -22.63 21.39 1.44
N TYR A 288 -22.99 21.25 2.71
CA TYR A 288 -24.37 21.34 3.16
C TYR A 288 -24.47 22.42 4.23
N ASP A 289 -25.20 23.49 3.90
CA ASP A 289 -25.48 24.59 4.82
C ASP A 289 -26.74 24.27 5.64
N VAL A 290 -26.59 24.21 6.97
CA VAL A 290 -27.70 23.92 7.89
C VAL A 290 -28.50 25.20 8.09
N LYS A 291 -29.63 25.30 7.37
CA LYS A 291 -30.42 26.54 7.32
C LYS A 291 -31.38 26.73 8.50
N ASP A 292 -31.63 25.66 9.24
CA ASP A 292 -32.61 25.63 10.33
C ASP A 292 -31.97 25.04 11.59
N SER A 293 -32.15 25.73 12.71
CA SER A 293 -31.69 25.28 14.03
C SER A 293 -32.26 23.92 14.47
N GLU A 294 -33.35 23.45 13.88
CA GLU A 294 -33.92 22.13 14.17
C GLU A 294 -33.24 20.98 13.39
N GLN A 295 -32.49 21.28 12.33
CA GLN A 295 -31.78 20.27 11.55
C GLN A 295 -30.60 19.70 12.34
N LYS A 296 -30.52 18.36 12.40
CA LYS A 296 -29.44 17.64 13.08
C LYS A 296 -28.62 16.84 12.08
N LEU A 297 -27.33 17.13 11.99
CA LEU A 297 -26.36 16.30 11.28
C LEU A 297 -25.90 15.16 12.19
N ARG A 298 -25.89 13.93 11.66
CA ARG A 298 -25.38 12.75 12.36
C ARG A 298 -24.13 12.25 11.67
N TYR A 299 -23.09 12.00 12.45
CA TYR A 299 -21.84 11.40 11.99
C TYR A 299 -21.77 9.96 12.48
N TYR A 300 -21.59 9.02 11.57
CA TYR A 300 -21.39 7.61 11.86
C TYR A 300 -19.99 7.21 11.40
N ASP A 301 -19.22 6.60 12.28
CA ASP A 301 -17.87 6.13 11.98
C ASP A 301 -17.67 4.70 12.48
N PHE A 302 -16.94 3.92 11.69
CA PHE A 302 -16.60 2.56 12.08
C PHE A 302 -15.42 2.58 13.03
N THR A 303 -15.59 2.04 14.22
CA THR A 303 -14.47 1.89 15.16
C THR A 303 -13.55 0.76 14.70
N SER A 304 -12.45 1.10 14.01
CA SER A 304 -11.42 0.15 13.55
C SER A 304 -11.90 -0.78 12.41
N LEU A 305 -12.38 -0.20 11.29
CA LEU A 305 -12.90 -0.94 10.14
C LEU A 305 -11.96 -2.04 9.61
N TYR A 306 -10.69 -1.73 9.32
CA TYR A 306 -9.75 -2.73 8.79
C TYR A 306 -9.50 -3.89 9.77
N PRO A 307 -9.18 -3.65 11.05
CA PRO A 307 -9.10 -4.72 12.05
C PRO A 307 -10.37 -5.56 12.16
N TYR A 308 -11.55 -4.93 12.10
CA TYR A 308 -12.82 -5.66 12.11
C TYR A 308 -12.93 -6.64 10.93
N VAL A 309 -12.59 -6.19 9.72
CA VAL A 309 -12.59 -7.04 8.52
C VAL A 309 -11.57 -8.17 8.66
N GLN A 310 -10.35 -7.86 9.12
CA GLN A 310 -9.27 -8.83 9.36
C GLN A 310 -9.67 -9.96 10.31
N LYS A 311 -10.39 -9.63 11.38
CA LYS A 311 -10.87 -10.61 12.36
C LYS A 311 -12.07 -11.42 11.87
N LYS A 312 -13.03 -10.74 11.24
CA LYS A 312 -14.35 -11.34 10.96
C LYS A 312 -14.31 -12.29 9.77
N TYR A 313 -13.56 -11.95 8.73
CA TYR A 313 -13.62 -12.65 7.45
C TYR A 313 -12.45 -13.60 7.22
N ARG A 314 -12.63 -14.51 6.27
CA ARG A 314 -11.61 -15.48 5.85
C ARG A 314 -10.77 -14.89 4.73
N TYR A 315 -9.49 -15.22 4.73
CA TYR A 315 -8.52 -14.80 3.74
C TYR A 315 -8.03 -16.00 2.93
N PRO A 316 -7.58 -15.78 1.68
CA PRO A 316 -6.89 -16.78 0.87
C PRO A 316 -5.72 -17.42 1.61
N THR A 317 -5.60 -18.74 1.52
CA THR A 317 -4.47 -19.52 2.04
C THR A 317 -3.98 -20.47 0.96
N LYS A 318 -2.69 -20.82 1.00
CA LYS A 318 -2.00 -21.57 -0.08
C LYS A 318 -2.07 -20.84 -1.44
N HIS A 319 -1.67 -21.53 -2.51
CA HIS A 319 -1.74 -21.01 -3.88
C HIS A 319 -3.14 -21.23 -4.50
N PRO A 320 -3.57 -20.37 -5.43
CA PRO A 320 -4.84 -20.53 -6.12
C PRO A 320 -4.76 -21.59 -7.23
N GLU A 321 -5.91 -22.17 -7.57
CA GLU A 321 -6.15 -22.82 -8.85
C GLU A 321 -6.45 -21.75 -9.90
N ILE A 322 -5.80 -21.85 -11.06
CA ILE A 322 -5.83 -20.81 -12.08
C ILE A 322 -6.53 -21.31 -13.33
N THR A 323 -7.58 -20.61 -13.74
CA THR A 323 -8.27 -20.85 -15.01
C THR A 323 -8.06 -19.66 -15.93
N ARG A 324 -7.64 -19.91 -17.18
CA ARG A 324 -7.36 -18.89 -18.20
C ARG A 324 -8.15 -19.17 -19.48
N GLY A 325 -8.52 -18.09 -20.17
CA GLY A 325 -9.19 -18.12 -21.46
C GLY A 325 -10.71 -18.08 -21.30
N VAL A 326 -11.35 -17.30 -22.17
CA VAL A 326 -12.78 -16.98 -22.09
C VAL A 326 -13.64 -18.24 -22.11
N ASP A 327 -13.33 -19.21 -22.96
CA ASP A 327 -14.11 -20.46 -23.08
C ASP A 327 -14.04 -21.36 -21.85
N LYS A 328 -12.89 -21.40 -21.17
CA LYS A 328 -12.73 -22.18 -19.94
C LYS A 328 -13.41 -21.46 -18.78
N CYS A 329 -13.20 -20.15 -18.68
CA CYS A 329 -13.79 -19.32 -17.64
C CYS A 329 -15.33 -19.24 -17.74
N ALA A 330 -15.90 -19.28 -18.94
CA ALA A 330 -17.35 -19.28 -19.16
C ALA A 330 -18.07 -20.50 -18.55
N LYS A 331 -17.33 -21.58 -18.27
CA LYS A 331 -17.86 -22.80 -17.63
C LYS A 331 -17.85 -22.74 -16.10
N LEU A 332 -17.25 -21.70 -15.51
CA LEU A 332 -17.12 -21.57 -14.07
C LEU A 332 -18.42 -21.05 -13.45
N ASN A 333 -18.77 -21.58 -12.27
CA ASN A 333 -19.81 -21.00 -11.45
C ASN A 333 -19.26 -19.85 -10.61
N VAL A 334 -19.55 -18.62 -11.03
CA VAL A 334 -19.03 -17.39 -10.39
C VAL A 334 -19.37 -17.32 -8.90
N SER A 335 -20.55 -17.80 -8.49
CA SER A 335 -20.98 -17.78 -7.09
C SER A 335 -20.11 -18.64 -6.16
N GLN A 336 -19.38 -19.62 -6.71
CA GLN A 336 -18.50 -20.51 -5.96
C GLN A 336 -17.03 -20.03 -5.95
N ILE A 337 -16.70 -19.03 -6.76
CA ILE A 337 -15.33 -18.50 -6.82
C ILE A 337 -15.03 -17.74 -5.53
N PHE A 338 -13.99 -18.18 -4.84
CA PHE A 338 -13.31 -17.42 -3.79
C PHE A 338 -11.93 -16.99 -4.27
N GLY A 339 -11.67 -15.69 -4.44
CA GLY A 339 -10.37 -15.19 -4.89
C GLY A 339 -10.45 -13.96 -5.78
N LEU A 340 -9.76 -13.98 -6.93
CA LEU A 340 -9.68 -12.85 -7.85
C LEU A 340 -10.27 -13.21 -9.22
N ILE A 341 -10.99 -12.25 -9.81
CA ILE A 341 -11.66 -12.42 -11.10
C ILE A 341 -11.26 -11.25 -11.99
N LYS A 342 -10.62 -11.57 -13.11
CA LYS A 342 -10.34 -10.64 -14.20
C LYS A 342 -11.45 -10.75 -15.24
N CYS A 343 -12.28 -9.72 -15.35
CA CYS A 343 -13.49 -9.78 -16.17
C CYS A 343 -13.86 -8.43 -16.80
N LYS A 344 -14.82 -8.50 -17.72
CA LYS A 344 -15.53 -7.37 -18.31
C LYS A 344 -16.93 -7.32 -17.71
N MET A 345 -17.28 -6.20 -17.10
CA MET A 345 -18.51 -5.98 -16.35
C MET A 345 -19.33 -4.86 -16.97
N LEU A 346 -20.64 -5.03 -17.08
CA LEU A 346 -21.58 -3.98 -17.45
C LEU A 346 -22.37 -3.53 -16.23
N ALA A 347 -22.21 -2.26 -15.85
CA ALA A 347 -22.96 -1.67 -14.76
C ALA A 347 -24.42 -1.35 -15.18
N PRO A 348 -25.37 -1.28 -14.23
CA PRO A 348 -26.70 -0.71 -14.47
C PRO A 348 -26.62 0.73 -14.99
N ARG A 349 -27.68 1.20 -15.66
CA ARG A 349 -27.76 2.59 -16.15
C ARG A 349 -27.98 3.61 -15.04
N THR A 350 -28.59 3.20 -13.92
CA THR A 350 -28.96 4.06 -12.81
C THR A 350 -28.56 3.43 -11.49
N MET A 351 -27.69 4.10 -10.74
CA MET A 351 -27.25 3.69 -9.40
C MET A 351 -26.58 4.87 -8.71
N LEU A 352 -27.00 5.16 -7.47
CA LEU A 352 -26.45 6.28 -6.70
C LEU A 352 -25.00 6.01 -6.26
N PHE A 353 -24.70 4.77 -5.89
CA PHE A 353 -23.40 4.35 -5.39
C PHE A 353 -22.88 3.18 -6.20
N PRO A 354 -22.07 3.42 -7.26
CA PRO A 354 -21.44 2.33 -8.01
C PRO A 354 -20.63 1.42 -7.09
N VAL A 355 -20.60 0.12 -7.40
CA VAL A 355 -20.02 -0.91 -6.55
C VAL A 355 -18.55 -1.11 -6.89
N LEU A 356 -18.25 -1.34 -8.17
CA LEU A 356 -16.91 -1.70 -8.61
C LEU A 356 -16.01 -0.46 -8.77
N PRO A 357 -14.82 -0.45 -8.17
CA PRO A 357 -13.81 0.56 -8.45
C PRO A 357 -13.17 0.34 -9.82
N ILE A 358 -12.81 1.43 -10.49
CA ILE A 358 -11.92 1.44 -11.66
C ILE A 358 -10.78 2.43 -11.45
N ARG A 359 -9.61 2.12 -12.00
CA ARG A 359 -8.49 3.06 -12.07
C ARG A 359 -8.55 3.78 -13.42
N LEU A 360 -8.90 5.06 -13.36
CA LEU A 360 -8.63 6.02 -14.43
C LEU A 360 -7.37 6.80 -14.00
N GLU A 361 -7.33 8.12 -14.16
CA GLU A 361 -6.30 8.96 -13.52
C GLU A 361 -6.27 8.81 -11.99
N LYS A 362 -7.43 8.48 -11.40
CA LYS A 362 -7.63 8.26 -9.95
C LYS A 362 -8.61 7.10 -9.73
N LEU A 363 -8.62 6.58 -8.50
CA LEU A 363 -9.63 5.61 -8.06
C LEU A 363 -11.03 6.23 -8.20
N THR A 364 -11.83 5.65 -9.09
CA THR A 364 -13.14 6.19 -9.46
C THR A 364 -14.19 5.08 -9.37
N PHE A 365 -15.39 5.43 -8.89
CA PHE A 365 -16.55 4.55 -8.88
C PHE A 365 -17.55 5.10 -9.90
N ALA A 366 -17.65 4.45 -11.07
CA ALA A 366 -18.46 4.96 -12.18
C ALA A 366 -19.26 3.85 -12.87
N LEU A 367 -20.42 4.21 -13.41
CA LEU A 367 -21.27 3.31 -14.20
C LEU A 367 -20.91 3.29 -15.69
N CYS A 368 -20.08 4.24 -16.13
CA CYS A 368 -19.57 4.36 -17.48
C CYS A 368 -18.16 4.99 -17.41
N PRO A 369 -17.10 4.25 -17.77
CA PRO A 369 -15.74 4.78 -17.70
C PRO A 369 -15.55 5.93 -18.70
N THR A 370 -16.22 5.88 -19.85
CA THR A 370 -16.18 6.95 -20.86
C THR A 370 -16.81 8.25 -20.35
N CYS A 371 -17.96 8.18 -19.66
CA CYS A 371 -18.53 9.37 -19.02
C CYS A 371 -17.65 9.92 -17.91
N ALA A 372 -17.01 9.05 -17.12
CA ALA A 372 -16.13 9.48 -16.04
C ALA A 372 -14.90 10.23 -16.57
N ARG A 373 -14.32 9.79 -17.69
CA ARG A 373 -13.21 10.49 -18.36
C ARG A 373 -13.65 11.83 -18.96
N ASN A 374 -14.80 11.84 -19.63
CA ASN A 374 -15.28 13.01 -20.37
C ASN A 374 -16.17 13.95 -19.52
N GLN A 375 -16.35 13.66 -18.24
CA GLN A 375 -17.20 14.40 -17.29
C GLN A 375 -18.62 14.64 -17.84
N CYS A 376 -19.25 13.61 -18.40
CA CYS A 376 -20.57 13.74 -19.01
C CYS A 376 -21.71 13.70 -17.97
N ASP A 377 -22.65 14.64 -18.06
CA ASP A 377 -23.84 14.68 -17.19
C ASP A 377 -24.89 13.62 -17.54
N LYS A 378 -25.07 13.32 -18.83
CA LYS A 378 -26.03 12.33 -19.33
C LYS A 378 -25.34 11.32 -20.23
N CYS A 379 -25.44 10.05 -19.88
CA CYS A 379 -24.81 8.97 -20.63
C CYS A 379 -25.69 8.51 -21.79
N THR A 380 -25.20 8.69 -23.03
CA THR A 380 -25.79 8.14 -24.27
C THR A 380 -24.97 6.99 -24.86
N HIS A 381 -23.88 6.62 -24.20
CA HIS A 381 -22.97 5.56 -24.64
C HIS A 381 -23.64 4.19 -24.69
N ASP A 382 -23.18 3.37 -25.64
CA ASP A 382 -23.59 1.97 -25.78
C ASP A 382 -22.97 1.08 -24.69
N ASP A 383 -23.35 -0.19 -24.66
CA ASP A 383 -22.90 -1.11 -23.61
C ASP A 383 -21.41 -1.47 -23.73
N GLU A 384 -20.82 -1.37 -24.92
CA GLU A 384 -19.38 -1.62 -25.13
C GLU A 384 -18.55 -0.47 -24.54
N GLN A 385 -18.91 0.77 -24.86
CA GLN A 385 -18.30 1.99 -24.33
C GLN A 385 -18.49 2.15 -22.82
N ARG A 386 -19.54 1.53 -22.26
CA ARG A 386 -19.85 1.54 -20.83
C ARG A 386 -19.17 0.41 -20.06
N ALA A 387 -18.67 -0.63 -20.74
CA ALA A 387 -18.12 -1.80 -20.09
C ALA A 387 -16.89 -1.45 -19.24
N LEU A 388 -16.87 -1.97 -18.01
CA LEU A 388 -15.78 -1.86 -17.08
C LEU A 388 -14.85 -3.06 -17.28
N TYR A 389 -13.57 -2.80 -17.50
CA TYR A 389 -12.52 -3.81 -17.56
C TYR A 389 -11.68 -3.72 -16.31
N GLY A 390 -11.49 -4.84 -15.61
CA GLY A 390 -10.71 -4.84 -14.38
C GLY A 390 -10.56 -6.20 -13.73
N THR A 391 -9.73 -6.22 -12.70
CA THR A 391 -9.57 -7.36 -11.80
C THR A 391 -10.15 -6.96 -10.45
N TRP A 392 -11.08 -7.75 -9.93
CA TRP A 392 -11.73 -7.50 -8.65
C TRP A 392 -11.68 -8.74 -7.76
N THR A 393 -11.88 -8.55 -6.46
CA THR A 393 -12.11 -9.68 -5.57
C THR A 393 -13.45 -10.34 -5.89
N SER A 394 -13.57 -11.64 -5.68
CA SER A 394 -14.83 -12.34 -5.89
C SER A 394 -15.96 -11.76 -5.02
N VAL A 395 -15.64 -11.27 -3.82
CA VAL A 395 -16.58 -10.59 -2.92
C VAL A 395 -17.18 -9.34 -3.57
N GLU A 396 -16.36 -8.48 -4.19
CA GLU A 396 -16.84 -7.29 -4.89
C GLU A 396 -17.67 -7.66 -6.13
N VAL A 397 -17.27 -8.70 -6.87
CA VAL A 397 -18.03 -9.20 -8.02
C VAL A 397 -19.39 -9.73 -7.59
N HIS A 398 -19.48 -10.51 -6.50
CA HIS A 398 -20.75 -11.01 -5.98
C HIS A 398 -21.69 -9.86 -5.60
N VAL A 399 -21.20 -8.86 -4.84
CA VAL A 399 -21.99 -7.67 -4.50
C VAL A 399 -22.40 -6.89 -5.74
N ALA A 400 -21.55 -6.77 -6.75
CA ALA A 400 -21.90 -6.09 -8.00
C ALA A 400 -23.04 -6.82 -8.72
N LEU A 401 -23.00 -8.15 -8.80
CA LEU A 401 -24.07 -8.96 -9.38
C LEU A 401 -25.40 -8.79 -8.63
N GLU A 402 -25.37 -8.78 -7.29
CA GLU A 402 -26.57 -8.50 -6.46
C GLU A 402 -27.18 -7.13 -6.76
N HIS A 403 -26.35 -6.16 -7.15
CA HIS A 403 -26.78 -4.81 -7.50
C HIS A 403 -27.05 -4.63 -9.01
N GLY A 404 -27.21 -5.74 -9.75
CA GLY A 404 -27.67 -5.73 -11.14
C GLY A 404 -26.58 -5.54 -12.20
N TYR A 405 -25.31 -5.64 -11.83
CA TYR A 405 -24.24 -5.69 -12.82
C TYR A 405 -24.32 -6.99 -13.61
N LYS A 406 -23.85 -6.98 -14.86
CA LYS A 406 -23.78 -8.16 -15.73
C LYS A 406 -22.33 -8.48 -16.07
N ILE A 407 -21.92 -9.73 -15.91
CA ILE A 407 -20.65 -10.20 -16.46
C ILE A 407 -20.82 -10.36 -17.97
N LEU A 408 -19.98 -9.69 -18.75
CA LEU A 408 -19.94 -9.84 -20.20
C LEU A 408 -18.93 -10.91 -20.62
N ALA A 409 -17.77 -10.98 -19.96
CA ALA A 409 -16.74 -11.98 -20.20
C ALA A 409 -15.84 -12.15 -18.96
N ILE A 410 -15.31 -13.35 -18.73
CA ILE A 410 -14.29 -13.63 -17.72
C ILE A 410 -13.05 -14.13 -18.45
N TYR A 411 -11.89 -13.54 -18.17
CA TYR A 411 -10.65 -13.82 -18.89
C TYR A 411 -9.72 -14.74 -18.08
N GLU A 412 -9.63 -14.49 -16.77
CA GLU A 412 -8.79 -15.27 -15.87
C GLU A 412 -9.35 -15.25 -14.45
N VAL A 413 -9.24 -16.37 -13.74
CA VAL A 413 -9.71 -16.54 -12.36
C VAL A 413 -8.62 -17.17 -11.53
N TYR A 414 -8.33 -16.57 -10.37
CA TYR A 414 -7.55 -17.17 -9.30
C TYR A 414 -8.52 -17.64 -8.22
N HIS A 415 -8.77 -18.95 -8.17
CA HIS A 415 -9.65 -19.56 -7.20
C HIS A 415 -8.86 -20.20 -6.06
N TYR A 416 -9.01 -19.68 -4.84
CA TYR A 416 -8.42 -20.28 -3.65
C TYR A 416 -9.40 -21.29 -3.06
N THR A 417 -9.06 -22.57 -3.20
CA THR A 417 -9.82 -23.68 -2.59
C THR A 417 -9.67 -23.74 -1.08
N HIS A 418 -8.65 -23.06 -0.54
CA HIS A 418 -8.37 -22.97 0.88
C HIS A 418 -8.48 -21.51 1.35
N SER A 419 -9.17 -21.33 2.47
CA SER A 419 -9.23 -20.04 3.18
C SER A 419 -9.19 -20.27 4.68
N ALA A 420 -8.80 -19.27 5.46
CA ALA A 420 -8.86 -19.32 6.93
C ALA A 420 -9.00 -17.92 7.54
N LYS A 421 -9.40 -17.84 8.81
CA LYS A 421 -9.15 -16.64 9.61
C LYS A 421 -7.70 -16.69 10.04
N ILE A 422 -6.90 -15.73 9.56
CA ILE A 422 -5.45 -15.71 9.79
C ILE A 422 -5.00 -14.50 10.61
N PHE A 423 -5.90 -13.55 10.90
CA PHE A 423 -5.61 -12.33 11.65
C PHE A 423 -6.41 -12.20 12.94
N ASP A 424 -7.38 -13.08 13.19
CA ASP A 424 -8.29 -13.02 14.33
C ASP A 424 -7.54 -12.95 15.67
N LEU A 425 -6.60 -13.87 15.92
CA LEU A 425 -5.84 -13.89 17.16
C LEU A 425 -4.96 -12.63 17.33
N TYR A 426 -4.38 -12.11 16.24
CA TYR A 426 -3.60 -10.87 16.25
C TYR A 426 -4.50 -9.69 16.63
N VAL A 427 -5.63 -9.55 15.94
CA VAL A 427 -6.59 -8.47 16.18
C VAL A 427 -7.14 -8.55 17.59
N ASP A 428 -7.54 -9.73 18.07
CA ASP A 428 -8.08 -9.93 19.42
C ASP A 428 -7.08 -9.52 20.50
N THR A 429 -5.82 -9.92 20.34
CA THR A 429 -4.75 -9.59 21.28
C THR A 429 -4.56 -8.09 21.40
N PHE A 430 -4.39 -7.39 20.27
CA PHE A 430 -4.11 -5.96 20.29
C PHE A 430 -5.37 -5.11 20.52
N MET A 431 -6.56 -5.58 20.15
CA MET A 431 -7.83 -4.92 20.48
C MET A 431 -8.12 -5.00 21.98
N LYS A 432 -7.88 -6.14 22.62
CA LYS A 432 -7.96 -6.30 24.07
C LYS A 432 -7.05 -5.29 24.77
N LEU A 433 -5.76 -5.30 24.45
CA LEU A 433 -4.78 -4.40 25.07
C LEU A 433 -5.10 -2.93 24.83
N LYS A 434 -5.56 -2.58 23.61
CA LYS A 434 -6.01 -1.23 23.26
C LYS A 434 -7.21 -0.80 24.09
N GLN A 435 -8.18 -1.70 24.29
CA GLN A 435 -9.41 -1.41 25.01
C GLN A 435 -9.15 -1.28 26.51
N GLU A 436 -8.38 -2.20 27.10
CA GLU A 436 -7.94 -2.13 28.50
C GLU A 436 -7.17 -0.84 28.81
N SER A 437 -6.41 -0.32 27.83
CA SER A 437 -5.65 0.94 27.98
C SER A 437 -6.46 2.22 27.74
N SER A 438 -7.76 2.13 27.42
CA SER A 438 -8.55 3.30 27.03
C SER A 438 -9.07 4.15 28.19
N GLY A 439 -9.01 3.62 29.41
CA GLY A 439 -9.66 4.20 30.58
C GLY A 439 -11.03 3.60 30.86
N MET A 440 -11.53 3.84 32.07
CA MET A 440 -12.80 3.30 32.54
C MET A 440 -13.95 3.88 31.71
N PRO A 441 -14.91 3.06 31.23
CA PRO A 441 -16.08 3.57 30.51
C PRO A 441 -16.88 4.53 31.39
N ARG A 442 -17.37 5.63 30.81
CA ARG A 442 -18.07 6.69 31.57
C ARG A 442 -19.28 6.15 32.33
N GLN A 443 -20.01 5.22 31.73
CA GLN A 443 -21.16 4.59 32.37
C GLN A 443 -20.80 3.78 33.63
N CYS A 444 -19.55 3.33 33.75
CA CYS A 444 -19.04 2.57 34.89
C CYS A 444 -18.49 3.46 36.01
N ILE A 445 -18.51 4.80 35.85
CA ILE A 445 -18.06 5.76 36.86
C ILE A 445 -19.31 6.36 37.53
N LYS A 446 -19.34 6.34 38.87
CA LYS A 446 -20.40 6.97 39.67
C LYS A 446 -20.15 8.47 39.83
N ASP A 447 -21.16 9.20 40.31
CA ASP A 447 -21.07 10.65 40.53
C ASP A 447 -19.96 11.03 41.54
N ASP A 448 -19.62 10.12 42.47
CA ASP A 448 -18.52 10.28 43.43
C ASP A 448 -17.13 9.91 42.88
N GLY A 449 -17.04 9.55 41.59
CA GLY A 449 -15.81 9.13 40.92
C GLY A 449 -15.40 7.68 41.17
N SER A 450 -16.12 6.92 42.00
CA SER A 450 -15.85 5.50 42.23
C SER A 450 -16.37 4.62 41.08
N VAL A 451 -15.79 3.42 40.96
CA VAL A 451 -16.18 2.45 39.92
C VAL A 451 -17.44 1.69 40.35
N ASP A 452 -18.44 1.67 39.47
CA ASP A 452 -19.59 0.78 39.57
C ASP A 452 -19.23 -0.61 39.03
N ASN A 453 -18.88 -1.52 39.93
CA ASN A 453 -18.47 -2.88 39.59
C ASN A 453 -19.56 -3.68 38.86
N VAL A 454 -20.85 -3.40 39.11
CA VAL A 454 -21.94 -4.10 38.42
C VAL A 454 -21.97 -3.69 36.95
N LYS A 455 -21.89 -2.38 36.69
CA LYS A 455 -21.82 -1.86 35.32
C LYS A 455 -20.53 -2.24 34.62
N LEU A 456 -19.41 -2.33 35.35
CA LEU A 456 -18.14 -2.79 34.79
C LEU A 456 -18.23 -4.26 34.34
N GLN A 457 -18.80 -5.14 35.14
CA GLN A 457 -18.99 -6.54 34.74
C GLN A 457 -19.96 -6.66 33.56
N ALA A 458 -21.05 -5.87 33.54
CA ALA A 458 -21.95 -5.82 32.40
C ALA A 458 -21.24 -5.36 31.12
N TYR A 459 -20.39 -4.33 31.21
CA TYR A 459 -19.57 -3.85 30.09
C TYR A 459 -18.58 -4.92 29.58
N ILE A 460 -17.90 -5.64 30.49
CA ILE A 460 -16.99 -6.71 30.11
C ILE A 460 -17.74 -7.85 29.42
N GLN A 461 -18.92 -8.21 29.93
CA GLN A 461 -19.76 -9.25 29.32
C GLN A 461 -20.27 -8.82 27.95
N GLU A 462 -20.75 -7.58 27.81
CA GLU A 462 -21.18 -7.01 26.52
C GLU A 462 -20.03 -7.04 25.51
N TYR A 463 -18.82 -6.65 25.92
CA TYR A 463 -17.64 -6.72 25.06
C TYR A 463 -17.29 -8.16 24.66
N ALA A 464 -17.41 -9.12 25.59
CA ALA A 464 -17.21 -10.53 25.29
C ALA A 464 -18.29 -11.08 24.34
N ASP A 465 -19.54 -10.67 24.49
CA ASP A 465 -20.64 -11.14 23.66
C ASP A 465 -20.56 -10.60 22.23
N HIS A 466 -20.21 -9.31 22.08
CA HIS A 466 -20.13 -8.65 20.77
C HIS A 466 -18.80 -8.88 20.06
N GLU A 467 -17.69 -8.79 20.79
CA GLU A 467 -16.35 -8.88 20.24
C GLU A 467 -15.71 -10.25 20.47
N GLN A 468 -16.25 -11.16 21.28
CA GLN A 468 -15.57 -12.42 21.62
C GLN A 468 -14.19 -12.21 22.29
N ILE A 469 -14.02 -11.06 22.96
CA ILE A 469 -12.80 -10.68 23.68
C ILE A 469 -13.14 -10.51 25.16
N TYR A 470 -12.46 -11.26 26.03
CA TYR A 470 -12.59 -11.11 27.47
C TYR A 470 -11.58 -10.09 28.00
N LEU A 471 -12.08 -8.94 28.46
CA LEU A 471 -11.27 -7.90 29.09
C LEU A 471 -10.94 -8.28 30.55
N ASP A 472 -9.73 -7.95 30.99
CA ASP A 472 -9.27 -8.10 32.37
C ASP A 472 -9.62 -6.83 33.16
N ALA A 473 -10.61 -6.93 34.06
CA ALA A 473 -11.08 -5.80 34.87
C ALA A 473 -9.95 -5.08 35.62
N SER A 474 -8.92 -5.81 36.06
CA SER A 474 -7.79 -5.25 36.80
C SER A 474 -6.84 -4.41 35.93
N LYS A 475 -6.91 -4.58 34.61
CA LYS A 475 -6.07 -3.88 33.62
C LYS A 475 -6.81 -2.76 32.90
N ILE A 476 -8.12 -2.62 33.12
CA ILE A 476 -8.88 -1.50 32.56
C ILE A 476 -8.46 -0.23 33.28
N GLY A 477 -7.68 0.60 32.59
CA GLY A 477 -7.09 1.81 33.11
C GLY A 477 -6.73 2.78 32.00
N HIS A 478 -6.58 4.05 32.34
CA HIS A 478 -6.19 5.04 31.35
C HIS A 478 -4.67 4.95 31.12
N ASN A 479 -4.25 4.50 29.93
CA ASN A 479 -2.85 4.46 29.52
C ASN A 479 -2.72 4.93 28.05
N PRO A 480 -2.55 6.24 27.81
CA PRO A 480 -2.58 6.81 26.47
C PRO A 480 -1.44 6.32 25.56
N GLY A 481 -0.23 6.10 26.09
CA GLY A 481 0.90 5.60 25.30
C GLY A 481 0.72 4.15 24.89
N GLN A 482 0.35 3.27 25.82
CA GLN A 482 0.07 1.87 25.48
C GLN A 482 -1.07 1.80 24.47
N ARG A 483 -2.17 2.51 24.70
CA ARG A 483 -3.29 2.58 23.75
C ARG A 483 -2.83 3.00 22.35
N THR A 484 -1.99 4.03 22.26
CA THR A 484 -1.48 4.56 20.99
C THR A 484 -0.65 3.51 20.26
N VAL A 485 0.25 2.82 20.97
CA VAL A 485 1.08 1.74 20.41
C VAL A 485 0.21 0.58 19.92
N MET A 486 -0.73 0.10 20.72
CA MET A 486 -1.62 -1.01 20.34
C MET A 486 -2.48 -0.65 19.12
N LYS A 487 -3.01 0.58 19.07
CA LYS A 487 -3.75 1.10 17.91
C LYS A 487 -2.88 1.14 16.65
N ALA A 488 -1.63 1.56 16.77
CA ALA A 488 -0.71 1.62 15.65
C ALA A 488 -0.38 0.21 15.11
N LEU A 489 -0.08 -0.75 16.00
CA LEU A 489 0.14 -2.14 15.62
C LEU A 489 -1.07 -2.75 14.89
N LEU A 490 -2.29 -2.50 15.38
CA LEU A 490 -3.53 -2.95 14.73
C LEU A 490 -3.68 -2.40 13.30
N ASN A 491 -3.44 -1.11 13.12
CA ASN A 491 -3.71 -0.44 11.85
C ASN A 491 -2.61 -0.64 10.81
N SER A 492 -1.36 -0.85 11.23
CA SER A 492 -0.21 -0.87 10.33
C SER A 492 0.05 -2.23 9.66
N LEU A 493 -0.48 -3.33 10.21
CA LEU A 493 -0.22 -4.67 9.65
C LEU A 493 -0.74 -4.82 8.22
N TRP A 494 -1.99 -4.43 7.96
CA TRP A 494 -2.59 -4.51 6.62
C TRP A 494 -1.79 -3.73 5.59
N GLY A 495 -1.45 -2.47 5.91
CA GLY A 495 -0.68 -1.62 5.01
C GLY A 495 0.71 -2.19 4.69
N LYS A 496 1.35 -2.87 5.65
CA LYS A 496 2.65 -3.52 5.42
C LYS A 496 2.55 -4.72 4.48
N LEU A 497 1.49 -5.52 4.59
CA LEU A 497 1.24 -6.65 3.68
C LEU A 497 0.88 -6.18 2.26
N ALA A 498 0.32 -4.98 2.14
CA ALA A 498 -0.03 -4.34 0.87
C ALA A 498 1.09 -3.45 0.30
N GLN A 499 2.29 -3.45 0.90
CA GLN A 499 3.36 -2.53 0.52
C GLN A 499 3.76 -2.72 -0.95
N ASN A 500 4.03 -1.61 -1.64
CA ASN A 500 4.63 -1.67 -2.97
C ASN A 500 6.10 -2.12 -2.87
N GLU A 501 6.46 -3.12 -3.65
CA GLU A 501 7.84 -3.62 -3.75
C GLU A 501 8.74 -2.68 -4.57
N ASP A 502 8.13 -1.92 -5.49
CA ASP A 502 8.81 -0.96 -6.34
C ASP A 502 8.87 0.41 -5.66
N THR A 503 9.78 0.55 -4.70
CA THR A 503 10.06 1.83 -4.04
C THR A 503 11.56 2.14 -4.03
N THR A 504 11.89 3.41 -4.28
CA THR A 504 13.22 3.97 -4.05
C THR A 504 13.52 3.90 -2.55
N VAL A 505 14.62 3.24 -2.19
CA VAL A 505 15.04 3.11 -0.79
C VAL A 505 16.11 4.16 -0.54
N VAL A 506 15.88 5.02 0.46
CA VAL A 506 16.87 5.98 0.95
C VAL A 506 17.53 5.36 2.18
N SER A 507 18.81 5.06 2.09
CA SER A 507 19.62 4.55 3.20
C SER A 507 20.41 5.69 3.82
N PHE A 508 20.28 5.86 5.13
CA PHE A 508 21.19 6.70 5.92
C PHE A 508 22.32 5.81 6.41
N LEU A 509 23.56 6.24 6.22
CA LEU A 509 24.77 5.50 6.57
C LEU A 509 25.42 6.22 7.74
N ASP A 510 25.59 5.51 8.86
CA ASP A 510 26.03 6.12 10.11
C ASP A 510 27.57 6.17 10.19
N ASP A 511 28.27 5.31 9.45
CA ASP A 511 29.73 5.32 9.33
C ASP A 511 30.23 4.80 7.95
N PHE A 512 31.55 4.80 7.78
CA PHE A 512 32.20 4.38 6.54
C PHE A 512 32.13 2.87 6.32
N ASP A 513 31.98 2.07 7.38
CA ASP A 513 31.84 0.63 7.28
C ASP A 513 30.43 0.26 6.80
N ASP A 514 29.39 0.98 7.23
CA ASP A 514 28.03 0.91 6.66
C ASP A 514 28.03 1.27 5.17
N LEU A 515 28.81 2.27 4.76
CA LEU A 515 28.99 2.63 3.35
C LEU A 515 29.71 1.52 2.59
N LEU A 516 30.78 0.96 3.15
CA LEU A 516 31.51 -0.16 2.57
C LEU A 516 30.62 -1.39 2.47
N ASP A 517 29.85 -1.71 3.50
CA ASP A 517 28.90 -2.82 3.50
C ASP A 517 27.80 -2.57 2.48
N LEU A 518 27.24 -1.36 2.36
CA LEU A 518 26.26 -1.05 1.31
C LEU A 518 26.88 -1.16 -0.10
N VAL A 519 28.08 -0.61 -0.30
CA VAL A 519 28.82 -0.67 -1.58
C VAL A 519 29.25 -2.10 -1.92
N ASN A 520 29.41 -2.97 -0.92
CA ASN A 520 29.80 -4.38 -1.08
C ASN A 520 28.63 -5.37 -0.87
N ASP A 521 27.43 -4.90 -0.52
CA ASP A 521 26.26 -5.73 -0.26
C ASP A 521 25.76 -6.26 -1.61
N LYS A 522 26.02 -7.55 -1.83
CA LYS A 522 25.71 -8.24 -3.08
C LYS A 522 24.20 -8.41 -3.32
N THR A 523 23.35 -7.90 -2.44
CA THR A 523 21.88 -7.96 -2.52
C THR A 523 21.22 -6.59 -2.60
N ILE A 524 21.95 -5.51 -2.27
CA ILE A 524 21.48 -4.12 -2.39
C ILE A 524 22.43 -3.38 -3.32
N GLU A 525 22.09 -3.40 -4.60
CA GLU A 525 22.53 -2.42 -5.59
C GLU A 525 21.30 -2.09 -6.43
#